data_AF-A0A519WSY0-F1
#
_entry.id   AF-A0A519WSY0-F1
#
_cell.length_a   1.000
_cell.length_b   1.000
_cell.length_c   1.000
_cell.angle_alpha   90.00
_cell.angle_beta   90.00
_cell.angle_gamma   90.00
#
_symmetry.space_group_name_H-M   'P 1'
#
loop_
_entity.id
_entity.type
_entity.pdbx_description
1 polymer ?
#
loop_
_entity_poly.entity_id
_entity_poly.type
_entity_poly.pdbx_seq_one_letter_code
_entity_poly.pdbx_strand_id
1 'polypeptide(L)' 'MYAIVNIAGQQFKVAKDQHLFVHRLQGDEGASIEFD' A
#
# COMPACT_ATOMS: atom_id res chain seq x y z
N MET A 1 1.74 8.39 -13.40
CA MET A 1 0.42 7.69 -13.33
C MET A 1 0.18 7.32 -11.87
N TYR A 2 -1.04 7.52 -11.36
CA TYR A 2 -1.38 7.25 -9.96
C TYR A 2 -2.57 6.29 -9.89
N ALA A 3 -2.65 5.53 -8.82
CA ALA A 3 -3.80 4.69 -8.47
C ALA A 3 -4.27 5.02 -7.04
N ILE A 4 -5.49 4.64 -6.72
CA ILE A 4 -6.03 4.73 -5.36
C ILE A 4 -6.20 3.30 -4.86
N VAL A 5 -5.61 2.98 -3.72
CA VAL A 5 -5.66 1.64 -3.11
C VAL A 5 -6.27 1.74 -1.72
N ASN A 6 -7.13 0.81 -1.35
CA ASN A 6 -7.71 0.74 -0.01
C ASN A 6 -6.85 -0.15 0.89
N ILE A 7 -6.26 0.45 1.92
CA ILE A 7 -5.41 -0.24 2.88
C ILE A 7 -6.00 -0.03 4.27
N ALA A 8 -6.43 -1.12 4.90
CA ALA A 8 -7.03 -1.11 6.24
C ALA A 8 -8.22 -0.12 6.40
N GLY A 9 -9.03 0.06 5.36
CA GLY A 9 -10.18 0.95 5.37
C GLY A 9 -9.86 2.42 5.05
N GLN A 10 -8.59 2.74 4.77
CA GLN A 10 -8.15 4.07 4.35
C GLN A 10 -7.69 4.03 2.89
N GLN A 11 -8.06 5.05 2.12
CA GLN A 11 -7.65 5.16 0.72
C GLN A 11 -6.33 5.92 0.61
N PHE A 12 -5.37 5.32 -0.10
CA PHE A 12 -4.06 5.89 -0.35
C PHE A 12 -3.87 6.14 -1.83
N LYS A 13 -3.37 7.33 -2.17
CA LYS A 13 -2.91 7.64 -3.51
C LYS A 13 -1.49 7.10 -3.67
N VAL A 14 -1.35 6.09 -4.52
CA VAL A 14 -0.08 5.43 -4.83
C VAL A 14 0.41 5.84 -6.21
N ALA A 15 1.72 5.95 -6.35
CA ALA A 15 2.42 6.19 -7.61
C ALA A 15 3.66 5.29 -7.70
N LYS A 16 4.17 5.10 -8.91
CA LYS A 16 5.41 4.36 -9.14
C LYS A 16 6.57 5.01 -8.35
N ASP A 17 7.40 4.19 -7.72
CA ASP A 17 8.58 4.60 -6.93
C ASP A 17 8.25 5.48 -5.71
N GLN A 18 7.00 5.41 -5.20
CA GLN A 18 6.56 6.12 -4.01
C GLN A 18 6.64 5.23 -2.76
N HIS A 19 7.24 5.74 -1.69
CA HIS A 19 7.17 5.14 -0.36
C HIS A 19 6.02 5.77 0.44
N LEU A 20 5.17 4.93 1.05
CA LEU A 20 4.07 5.35 1.91
C LEU A 20 4.18 4.69 3.28
N PHE A 21 3.85 5.45 4.32
CA PHE A 21 3.66 4.90 5.66
C PHE A 21 2.19 4.57 5.83
N VAL A 22 1.89 3.31 6.08
CA VAL A 22 0.53 2.79 6.24
C VAL A 22 0.40 2.10 7.60
N HIS A 23 -0.82 1.70 7.94
CA HIS A 23 -1.05 0.85 9.10
C HIS A 23 -0.32 -0.48 8.96
N ARG A 24 -0.01 -1.11 10.10
CA ARG A 24 0.68 -2.39 10.14
C ARG A 24 -0.04 -3.42 9.27
N LEU A 25 0.66 -3.89 8.24
CA LEU A 25 0.18 -4.92 7.33
C LEU A 25 0.53 -6.31 7.85
N GLN A 26 -0.21 -7.32 7.40
CA GLN A 26 0.07 -8.71 7.70
C GLN A 26 1.11 -9.23 6.68
N GLY A 27 2.35 -9.41 7.12
CA GLY A 27 3.47 -9.89 6.30
C GLY A 27 4.83 -9.60 6.93
N ASP A 28 5.85 -10.33 6.50
CA ASP A 28 7.24 -10.12 6.91
C ASP A 28 7.90 -8.97 6.12
N GLU A 29 9.00 -8.44 6.64
CA GLU A 29 9.76 -7.39 5.98
C GLU A 29 10.25 -7.86 4.59
N GLY A 30 9.89 -7.11 3.55
CA GLY A 30 10.23 -7.44 2.16
C GLY A 30 9.24 -8.35 1.42
N ALA A 31 8.18 -8.81 2.09
CA ALA A 31 7.11 -9.54 1.42
C ALA A 31 6.33 -8.62 0.45
N SER A 32 6.03 -9.14 -0.75
CA SER A 32 5.12 -8.47 -1.69
C SER A 32 3.68 -8.82 -1.32
N ILE A 33 2.86 -7.81 -1.07
CA ILE A 33 1.44 -7.96 -0.74
C ILE A 33 0.63 -7.31 -1.87
N GLU A 34 -0.36 -8.03 -2.39
CA GLU A 34 -1.27 -7.55 -3.42
C GLU A 34 -2.55 -7.02 -2.76
N PHE A 35 -3.01 -5.85 -3.21
CA PHE A 35 -4.26 -5.22 -2.78
C PHE A 35 -5.18 -5.10 -3.99
N ASP A 36 -6.46 -5.42 -3.80
CA ASP A 36 -7.52 -5.23 -4.80
C ASP A 36 -8.08 -3.79 -4.77
#